data_AF-A0A7C3QG90-F1
#
_entry.id   AF-A0A7C3QG90-F1
#
_cell.length_a   1.000
_cell.length_b   1.000
_cell.length_c   1.000
_cell.angle_alpha   90.00
_cell.angle_beta   90.00
_cell.angle_gamma   90.00
#
_symmetry.space_group_name_H-M   'P 1'
#
loop_
_entity.id
_entity.type
_entity.pdbx_description
1 polymer ?
#
loop_
_entity_poly.entity_id
_entity_poly.type
_entity_poly.pdbx_seq_one_letter_code
_entity_poly.pdbx_strand_id
1 'polypeptide(L)'
;MAKKKKKYLIKLNNKIRNYFNGLPFDEGIATVDDDKLIELIMLLEISMPSHSREDMVRMLRRVWSEEGAGTRELIVSYLTKGHKAVHTGKREEQNGDHGSDKVGKILSILSTMEHTTQEENIILEAFIDAKHSKIRPEKIQNKLHYLRIKNRLHTLEKALDSTFTSNNEMEFYHRFTFVLKEVDFSKLLLCKTASLDMDNMSESDDEQVIEKLRVIKEETIVKKQEELTDFLTQLNEKEHPYLSDDEVFKSLKSMPTDSALLHTPISLNVVEKILTNISDKYEVFESTDHIIIEKEKNHDLFGTILYYNTSVSYEKPYLFNLIWKGAELPVKEDINRVNDDLLAHFRVAIDDVLEDMRNESEKLDIPEKTLHEFVVRFVEPQIRASNTLKFKEKSKRRILFHFGEYIKPLLEKQKREELLAKTIRDFKNLFPLARELKRKIVFHVGPTNSGKTYAALKELEAATTGY
;
A
#
# COMPACT_ATOMS: atom_id res chain seq x y z
N MET A 1 -3.96 -9.28 -10.31
CA MET A 1 -4.53 -8.43 -11.39
C MET A 1 -4.40 -9.02 -12.81
N ALA A 2 -3.36 -9.79 -13.14
CA ALA A 2 -3.15 -10.35 -14.50
C ALA A 2 -4.30 -11.21 -15.07
N LYS A 3 -4.98 -12.03 -14.23
CA LYS A 3 -6.12 -12.86 -14.66
C LYS A 3 -7.35 -12.04 -15.12
N LYS A 4 -7.62 -10.87 -14.50
CA LYS A 4 -8.74 -9.98 -14.88
C LYS A 4 -8.46 -9.29 -16.23
N LYS A 5 -7.22 -8.82 -16.46
CA LYS A 5 -6.79 -8.20 -17.72
C LYS A 5 -6.85 -9.18 -18.91
N LYS A 6 -6.47 -10.45 -18.71
CA LYS A 6 -6.58 -11.50 -19.74
C LYS A 6 -8.04 -11.81 -20.11
N LYS A 7 -8.94 -11.89 -19.13
CA LYS A 7 -10.38 -12.12 -19.37
C LYS A 7 -11.04 -10.95 -20.11
N TYR A 8 -10.57 -9.72 -19.89
CA TYR A 8 -11.07 -8.53 -20.56
C TYR A 8 -10.70 -8.50 -22.05
N LEU A 9 -9.45 -8.77 -22.39
CA LEU A 9 -8.98 -8.85 -23.78
C LEU A 9 -9.69 -9.94 -24.59
N ILE A 10 -9.99 -11.08 -23.97
CA ILE A 10 -10.77 -12.16 -24.60
C ILE A 10 -12.18 -11.68 -24.97
N LYS A 11 -12.82 -10.86 -24.12
CA LYS A 11 -14.14 -10.28 -24.42
C LYS A 11 -14.10 -9.33 -25.61
N LEU A 12 -13.08 -8.47 -25.70
CA LEU A 12 -12.91 -7.54 -26.82
C LEU A 12 -12.67 -8.28 -28.14
N ASN A 13 -11.80 -9.30 -28.14
CA ASN A 13 -11.54 -10.13 -29.31
C ASN A 13 -12.80 -10.87 -29.78
N ASN A 14 -13.59 -11.42 -28.85
CA ASN A 14 -14.85 -12.08 -29.21
C ASN A 14 -15.88 -11.09 -29.79
N LYS A 15 -15.93 -9.87 -29.26
CA LYS A 15 -16.86 -8.83 -29.76
C LYS A 15 -16.50 -8.37 -31.18
N ILE A 16 -15.22 -8.23 -31.47
CA ILE A 16 -14.73 -7.93 -32.83
C ILE A 16 -14.91 -9.11 -33.78
N ARG A 17 -14.68 -10.32 -33.31
CA ARG A 17 -14.95 -11.52 -34.10
C ARG A 17 -16.43 -11.62 -34.50
N ASN A 18 -17.34 -11.28 -33.60
CA ASN A 18 -18.77 -11.21 -33.92
C ASN A 18 -19.11 -10.11 -34.93
N TYR A 19 -18.40 -8.98 -34.91
CA TYR A 19 -18.57 -7.90 -35.87
C TYR A 19 -18.14 -8.33 -37.28
N PHE A 20 -17.01 -9.04 -37.39
CA PHE A 20 -16.49 -9.56 -38.67
C PHE A 20 -16.98 -10.97 -39.01
N ASN A 21 -18.18 -11.37 -38.57
CA ASN A 21 -18.80 -12.65 -38.92
C ASN A 21 -17.90 -13.90 -38.67
N GLY A 22 -17.12 -13.90 -37.60
CA GLY A 22 -16.24 -15.02 -37.23
C GLY A 22 -14.75 -14.79 -37.51
N LEU A 23 -14.40 -13.75 -38.28
CA LEU A 23 -13.01 -13.45 -38.61
C LEU A 23 -12.26 -12.73 -37.47
N PRO A 24 -10.97 -13.01 -37.26
CA PRO A 24 -10.14 -12.23 -36.34
C PRO A 24 -9.93 -10.80 -36.87
N PHE A 25 -9.56 -9.87 -35.99
CA PHE A 25 -9.35 -8.46 -36.35
C PHE A 25 -8.40 -8.30 -37.55
N ASP A 26 -7.30 -9.07 -37.58
CA ASP A 26 -6.28 -8.96 -38.62
C ASP A 26 -6.84 -9.22 -40.02
N GLU A 27 -7.79 -10.15 -40.16
CA GLU A 27 -8.43 -10.45 -41.44
C GLU A 27 -9.63 -9.53 -41.70
N GLY A 28 -10.45 -9.28 -40.68
CA GLY A 28 -11.66 -8.48 -40.80
C GLY A 28 -11.41 -7.00 -41.11
N ILE A 29 -10.33 -6.40 -40.61
CA ILE A 29 -10.04 -4.98 -40.86
C ILE A 29 -9.79 -4.67 -42.34
N ALA A 30 -9.34 -5.66 -43.13
CA ALA A 30 -9.15 -5.49 -44.57
C ALA A 30 -10.47 -5.34 -45.35
N THR A 31 -11.58 -5.81 -44.78
CA THR A 31 -12.92 -5.75 -45.40
C THR A 31 -13.69 -4.49 -45.02
N VAL A 32 -13.10 -3.59 -44.23
CA VAL A 32 -13.71 -2.31 -43.83
C VAL A 32 -13.57 -1.29 -44.96
N ASP A 33 -14.54 -0.39 -45.07
CA ASP A 33 -14.58 0.74 -45.99
C ASP A 33 -13.50 1.79 -45.68
N ASP A 34 -12.97 2.44 -46.72
CA ASP A 34 -11.85 3.38 -46.59
C ASP A 34 -12.19 4.55 -45.66
N ASP A 35 -13.44 5.03 -45.68
CA ASP A 35 -13.92 6.10 -44.80
C ASP A 35 -13.78 5.71 -43.31
N LYS A 36 -14.17 4.49 -42.94
CA LYS A 36 -14.03 4.00 -41.56
C LYS A 36 -12.58 3.72 -41.18
N LEU A 37 -11.72 3.36 -42.14
CA LEU A 37 -10.28 3.20 -41.90
C LEU A 37 -9.62 4.55 -41.60
N ILE A 38 -9.98 5.60 -42.34
CA ILE A 38 -9.51 6.97 -42.12
C ILE A 38 -9.98 7.49 -40.76
N GLU A 39 -11.27 7.33 -40.45
CA GLU A 39 -11.83 7.75 -39.16
C GLU A 39 -11.15 7.04 -37.97
N LEU A 40 -10.84 5.75 -38.10
CA LEU A 40 -10.08 5.01 -37.08
C LEU A 40 -8.66 5.53 -36.91
N ILE A 41 -7.98 5.89 -37.99
CA ILE A 41 -6.62 6.46 -37.93
C ILE A 41 -6.63 7.83 -37.26
N MET A 42 -7.62 8.67 -37.57
CA MET A 42 -7.80 9.97 -36.91
C MET A 42 -8.13 9.81 -35.43
N LEU A 43 -9.03 8.88 -35.09
CA LEU A 43 -9.42 8.59 -33.70
C LEU A 43 -8.26 8.08 -32.84
N LEU A 44 -7.31 7.37 -33.46
CA LEU A 44 -6.13 6.82 -32.80
C LEU A 44 -4.89 7.72 -32.92
N GLU A 45 -5.02 8.89 -33.55
CA GLU A 45 -3.94 9.86 -33.75
C GLU A 45 -2.68 9.25 -34.39
N ILE A 46 -2.85 8.28 -35.30
CA ILE A 46 -1.71 7.57 -35.92
C ILE A 46 -1.11 8.43 -37.03
N SER A 47 0.15 8.84 -36.87
CA SER A 47 0.90 9.56 -37.91
C SER A 47 1.38 8.60 -39.01
N MET A 48 0.97 8.86 -40.25
CA MET A 48 1.21 8.00 -41.41
C MET A 48 1.98 8.73 -42.51
N PRO A 49 2.96 8.09 -43.19
CA PRO A 49 3.68 8.68 -44.33
C PRO A 49 2.84 8.70 -45.63
N SER A 50 1.84 7.82 -45.75
CA SER A 50 0.93 7.72 -46.90
C SER A 50 -0.45 7.24 -46.45
N HIS A 51 -1.52 7.75 -47.08
CA HIS A 51 -2.92 7.38 -46.80
C HIS A 51 -3.42 6.26 -47.73
N SER A 52 -2.54 5.35 -48.16
CA SER A 52 -2.95 4.22 -48.99
C SER A 52 -3.72 3.21 -48.14
N ARG A 53 -4.75 2.57 -48.71
CA ARG A 53 -5.57 1.57 -48.00
C ARG A 53 -4.72 0.46 -47.38
N GLU A 54 -3.70 -0.02 -48.09
CA GLU A 54 -2.80 -1.08 -47.61
C GLU A 54 -1.98 -0.63 -46.40
N ASP A 55 -1.52 0.61 -46.39
CA ASP A 55 -0.76 1.18 -45.27
C ASP A 55 -1.67 1.36 -44.04
N MET A 56 -2.89 1.87 -44.25
CA MET A 56 -3.88 2.06 -43.19
C MET A 56 -4.23 0.74 -42.49
N VAL A 57 -4.52 -0.30 -43.27
CA VAL A 57 -4.79 -1.65 -42.76
C VAL A 57 -3.58 -2.22 -42.00
N ARG A 58 -2.37 -2.06 -42.55
CA ARG A 58 -1.14 -2.54 -41.91
C ARG A 58 -0.89 -1.88 -40.55
N MET A 59 -1.11 -0.58 -40.47
CA MET A 59 -0.88 0.19 -39.25
C MET A 59 -1.93 -0.08 -38.17
N LEU A 60 -3.19 -0.24 -38.55
CA LEU A 60 -4.24 -0.67 -37.60
C LEU A 60 -4.00 -2.09 -37.05
N ARG A 61 -3.49 -3.02 -37.86
CA ARG A 61 -3.07 -4.36 -37.37
C ARG A 61 -1.93 -4.28 -36.36
N ARG A 62 -0.95 -3.42 -36.64
CA ARG A 62 0.18 -3.18 -35.75
C ARG A 62 -0.26 -2.60 -34.42
N VAL A 63 -1.08 -1.56 -34.44
CA VAL A 63 -1.65 -0.92 -33.25
C VAL A 63 -2.51 -1.91 -32.45
N TRP A 64 -3.32 -2.74 -33.12
CA TRP A 64 -4.08 -3.78 -32.46
C TRP A 64 -3.19 -4.80 -31.73
N SER A 65 -2.04 -5.15 -32.30
CA SER A 65 -1.11 -6.13 -31.74
C SER A 65 -0.22 -5.57 -30.63
N GLU A 66 0.30 -4.36 -30.80
CA GLU A 66 1.31 -3.72 -29.94
C GLU A 66 0.70 -2.91 -28.79
N GLU A 67 -0.47 -2.28 -28.99
CA GLU A 67 -1.06 -1.40 -27.98
C GLU A 67 -1.97 -2.13 -26.97
N GLY A 68 -2.09 -1.51 -25.78
CA GLY A 68 -2.77 -2.06 -24.62
C GLY A 68 -4.30 -2.20 -24.74
N ALA A 69 -4.95 -2.62 -23.65
CA ALA A 69 -6.39 -2.90 -23.62
C ALA A 69 -7.28 -1.69 -23.92
N GLY A 70 -6.81 -0.46 -23.64
CA GLY A 70 -7.56 0.78 -23.88
C GLY A 70 -7.74 1.09 -25.36
N THR A 71 -6.67 0.98 -26.16
CA THR A 71 -6.72 1.20 -27.62
C THR A 71 -7.64 0.19 -28.30
N ARG A 72 -7.55 -1.09 -27.90
CA ARG A 72 -8.45 -2.13 -28.41
C ARG A 72 -9.91 -1.84 -28.09
N GLU A 73 -10.19 -1.38 -26.87
CA GLU A 73 -11.54 -0.98 -26.49
C GLU A 73 -12.07 0.18 -27.33
N LEU A 74 -11.23 1.18 -27.62
CA LEU A 74 -11.58 2.30 -28.49
C LEU A 74 -11.97 1.81 -29.89
N ILE A 75 -11.13 0.97 -30.51
CA ILE A 75 -11.37 0.36 -31.83
C ILE A 75 -12.65 -0.48 -31.83
N VAL A 76 -12.82 -1.36 -30.84
CA VAL A 76 -14.02 -2.20 -30.70
C VAL A 76 -15.26 -1.33 -30.51
N SER A 77 -15.19 -0.30 -29.68
CA SER A 77 -16.31 0.60 -29.43
C SER A 77 -16.71 1.37 -30.69
N TYR A 78 -15.73 1.81 -31.49
CA TYR A 78 -15.95 2.52 -32.72
C TYR A 78 -16.62 1.65 -33.78
N LEU A 79 -16.00 0.51 -34.11
CA LEU A 79 -16.51 -0.41 -35.13
C LEU A 79 -17.89 -0.97 -34.75
N THR A 80 -18.13 -1.25 -33.46
CA THR A 80 -19.40 -1.85 -33.02
C THR A 80 -20.51 -0.84 -32.70
N LYS A 81 -20.26 0.48 -32.74
CA LYS A 81 -21.30 1.50 -32.55
C LYS A 81 -22.37 1.49 -33.67
N GLY A 82 -22.12 0.83 -34.80
CA GLY A 82 -23.05 0.73 -35.94
C GLY A 82 -23.67 -0.66 -36.23
N HIS A 83 -23.19 -1.77 -35.63
CA HIS A 83 -23.69 -3.11 -35.95
C HIS A 83 -24.51 -3.71 -34.80
N LYS A 84 -25.85 -3.56 -34.89
CA LYS A 84 -26.74 -4.60 -34.36
C LYS A 84 -26.52 -5.84 -35.23
N ALA A 85 -26.15 -6.96 -34.61
CA ALA A 85 -26.09 -8.24 -35.29
C ALA A 85 -27.46 -8.53 -35.93
N VAL A 86 -27.44 -8.74 -37.24
CA VAL A 86 -28.59 -9.21 -38.03
C VAL A 86 -28.85 -10.64 -37.59
N HIS A 87 -29.84 -10.82 -36.72
CA HIS A 87 -30.53 -12.10 -36.65
C HIS A 87 -31.37 -12.22 -37.92
N THR A 88 -31.00 -13.18 -38.77
CA THR A 88 -31.86 -13.73 -39.81
C THR A 88 -33.13 -14.28 -39.15
N GLY A 89 -34.17 -13.46 -39.12
CA GLY A 89 -35.49 -13.81 -38.65
C GLY A 89 -36.47 -12.81 -39.24
N LYS A 90 -37.25 -13.28 -40.23
CA LYS A 90 -38.33 -12.57 -40.92
C LYS A 90 -39.08 -11.57 -40.03
N ARG A 91 -39.15 -10.31 -40.46
CA ARG A 91 -40.26 -9.34 -40.32
C ARG A 91 -39.75 -7.98 -40.79
N GLU A 92 -40.11 -7.63 -42.01
CA GLU A 92 -41.24 -6.75 -42.33
C GLU A 92 -40.79 -5.29 -42.31
N GLU A 93 -40.84 -4.73 -43.51
CA GLU A 93 -40.79 -3.31 -43.82
C GLU A 93 -41.77 -2.55 -42.93
N GLN A 94 -41.27 -1.60 -42.14
CA GLN A 94 -42.01 -0.43 -41.69
C GLN A 94 -41.01 0.59 -41.12
N ASN A 95 -40.42 1.38 -42.01
CA ASN A 95 -39.91 2.70 -41.66
C ASN A 95 -41.09 3.68 -41.83
N GLY A 96 -41.71 4.02 -40.71
CA GLY A 96 -42.71 5.07 -40.61
C GLY A 96 -42.89 5.43 -39.13
N ASP A 97 -42.47 6.64 -38.76
CA ASP A 97 -42.91 7.35 -37.55
C ASP A 97 -42.63 6.70 -36.17
N HIS A 98 -41.40 6.83 -35.65
CA HIS A 98 -41.05 6.38 -34.29
C HIS A 98 -40.65 7.51 -33.31
N GLY A 99 -40.73 8.77 -33.75
CA GLY A 99 -40.60 9.93 -32.87
C GLY A 99 -41.92 10.26 -32.17
N SER A 100 -43.04 10.22 -32.90
CA SER A 100 -44.37 10.55 -32.39
C SER A 100 -44.92 9.47 -31.45
N ASP A 101 -44.71 8.19 -31.77
CA ASP A 101 -45.25 7.04 -31.03
C ASP A 101 -44.61 6.90 -29.63
N LYS A 102 -43.32 7.26 -29.48
CA LYS A 102 -42.65 7.28 -28.16
C LYS A 102 -43.21 8.36 -27.25
N VAL A 103 -43.34 9.57 -27.77
CA VAL A 103 -43.90 10.72 -27.03
C VAL A 103 -45.35 10.44 -26.68
N GLY A 104 -46.15 9.95 -27.63
CA GLY A 104 -47.53 9.52 -27.39
C GLY A 104 -47.66 8.40 -26.36
N LYS A 105 -46.73 7.43 -26.35
CA LYS A 105 -46.68 6.39 -25.32
C LYS A 105 -46.31 6.93 -23.95
N ILE A 106 -45.37 7.87 -23.85
CA ILE A 106 -45.02 8.50 -22.56
C ILE A 106 -46.21 9.32 -22.04
N LEU A 107 -46.84 10.11 -22.90
CA LEU A 107 -48.01 10.94 -22.57
C LEU A 107 -49.24 10.11 -22.18
N SER A 108 -49.49 8.99 -22.86
CA SER A 108 -50.59 8.08 -22.50
C SER A 108 -50.35 7.31 -21.20
N ILE A 109 -49.10 7.06 -20.83
CA ILE A 109 -48.76 6.52 -19.51
C ILE A 109 -48.91 7.62 -18.44
N LEU A 110 -48.41 8.82 -18.71
CA LEU A 110 -48.52 9.96 -17.80
C LEU A 110 -49.96 10.39 -17.57
N SER A 111 -50.85 10.33 -18.57
CA SER A 111 -52.26 10.70 -18.40
C SER A 111 -53.02 9.81 -17.42
N THR A 112 -52.50 8.62 -17.10
CA THR A 112 -53.05 7.74 -16.04
C THR A 112 -52.58 8.10 -14.63
N MET A 113 -51.70 9.09 -14.50
CA MET A 113 -51.11 9.56 -13.25
C MET A 113 -51.35 11.06 -13.10
N GLU A 114 -51.63 11.54 -11.89
CA GLU A 114 -51.62 13.00 -11.66
C GLU A 114 -50.20 13.53 -11.87
N HIS A 115 -50.04 14.59 -12.65
CA HIS A 115 -48.74 15.22 -12.92
C HIS A 115 -48.91 16.69 -13.32
N THR A 116 -47.86 17.49 -13.16
CA THR A 116 -47.80 18.87 -13.65
C THR A 116 -47.16 18.95 -15.03
N THR A 117 -47.42 20.03 -15.77
CA THR A 117 -46.80 20.28 -17.09
C THR A 117 -45.27 20.35 -17.02
N GLN A 118 -44.71 20.77 -15.87
CA GLN A 118 -43.27 20.77 -15.66
C GLN A 118 -42.72 19.35 -15.45
N GLU A 119 -43.41 18.52 -14.67
CA GLU A 119 -43.05 17.10 -14.49
C GLU A 119 -43.12 16.32 -15.82
N GLU A 120 -44.13 16.62 -16.64
CA GLU A 120 -44.31 16.03 -17.98
C GLU A 120 -43.09 16.27 -18.87
N ASN A 121 -42.66 17.53 -19.01
CA ASN A 121 -41.53 17.90 -19.85
C ASN A 121 -40.22 17.25 -19.36
N ILE A 122 -39.97 17.21 -18.05
CA ILE A 122 -38.76 16.59 -17.48
C ILE A 122 -38.77 15.07 -17.70
N ILE A 123 -39.93 14.43 -17.65
CA ILE A 123 -40.06 13.00 -17.93
C ILE A 123 -39.89 12.72 -19.42
N LEU A 124 -40.44 13.55 -20.30
CA LEU A 124 -40.24 13.44 -21.74
C LEU A 124 -38.75 13.52 -22.09
N GLU A 125 -38.03 14.54 -21.61
CA GLU A 125 -36.59 14.68 -21.80
C GLU A 125 -35.80 13.47 -21.25
N ALA A 126 -36.19 12.96 -20.07
CA ALA A 126 -35.49 11.83 -19.46
C ALA A 126 -35.65 10.49 -20.21
N PHE A 127 -36.72 10.32 -20.99
CA PHE A 127 -37.05 9.06 -21.67
C PHE A 127 -37.05 9.14 -23.21
N ILE A 128 -36.83 10.32 -23.81
CA ILE A 128 -36.85 10.51 -25.27
C ILE A 128 -35.81 9.62 -25.98
N ASP A 129 -34.61 9.55 -25.42
CA ASP A 129 -33.50 8.72 -25.92
C ASP A 129 -33.55 7.27 -25.39
N ALA A 130 -34.50 6.96 -24.51
CA ALA A 130 -34.62 5.62 -23.96
C ALA A 130 -35.14 4.63 -25.03
N LYS A 131 -34.69 3.38 -24.92
CA LYS A 131 -35.22 2.27 -25.71
C LYS A 131 -36.69 2.06 -25.34
N HIS A 132 -37.56 1.81 -26.31
CA HIS A 132 -39.00 1.63 -26.12
C HIS A 132 -39.38 0.57 -25.08
N SER A 133 -38.53 -0.46 -24.90
CA SER A 133 -38.69 -1.53 -23.90
C SER A 133 -38.45 -1.09 -22.45
N LYS A 134 -37.79 0.06 -22.24
CA LYS A 134 -37.53 0.67 -20.93
C LYS A 134 -38.61 1.70 -20.53
N ILE A 135 -39.45 2.12 -21.48
CA ILE A 135 -40.59 3.01 -21.26
C ILE A 135 -41.76 2.14 -20.77
N ARG A 136 -41.74 1.86 -19.46
CA ARG A 136 -42.77 1.08 -18.75
C ARG A 136 -43.47 1.96 -17.71
N PRO A 137 -44.75 1.72 -17.40
CA PRO A 137 -45.48 2.48 -16.38
C PRO A 137 -44.73 2.59 -15.05
N GLU A 138 -44.22 1.48 -14.52
CA GLU A 138 -43.44 1.45 -13.28
C GLU A 138 -42.18 2.33 -13.32
N LYS A 139 -41.50 2.42 -14.48
CA LYS A 139 -40.29 3.22 -14.63
C LYS A 139 -40.59 4.71 -14.70
N ILE A 140 -41.70 5.08 -15.35
CA ILE A 140 -42.19 6.46 -15.38
C ILE A 140 -42.68 6.87 -13.99
N GLN A 141 -43.45 6.02 -13.31
CA GLN A 141 -43.92 6.26 -11.94
C GLN A 141 -42.76 6.45 -10.96
N ASN A 142 -41.77 5.57 -10.99
CA ASN A 142 -40.57 5.70 -10.14
C ASN A 142 -39.79 6.98 -10.43
N LYS A 143 -39.72 7.40 -11.71
CA LYS A 143 -39.05 8.65 -12.09
C LYS A 143 -39.84 9.87 -11.62
N LEU A 144 -41.16 9.86 -11.77
CA LEU A 144 -42.06 10.91 -11.29
C LEU A 144 -41.97 11.04 -9.76
N HIS A 145 -42.03 9.92 -9.04
CA HIS A 145 -41.85 9.88 -7.58
C HIS A 145 -40.49 10.44 -7.15
N TYR A 146 -39.40 10.06 -7.83
CA TYR A 146 -38.07 10.62 -7.59
C TYR A 146 -38.01 12.13 -7.83
N LEU A 147 -38.65 12.64 -8.89
CA LEU A 147 -38.70 14.08 -9.17
C LEU A 147 -39.46 14.84 -8.07
N ARG A 148 -40.56 14.27 -7.58
CA ARG A 148 -41.33 14.83 -6.46
C ARG A 148 -40.53 14.89 -5.17
N ILE A 149 -39.87 13.79 -4.80
CA ILE A 149 -38.99 13.76 -3.62
C ILE A 149 -37.89 14.80 -3.78
N LYS A 150 -37.25 14.88 -4.95
CA LYS A 150 -36.17 15.85 -5.20
C LYS A 150 -36.66 17.30 -5.09
N ASN A 151 -37.81 17.63 -5.69
CA ASN A 151 -38.37 18.97 -5.62
C ASN A 151 -38.80 19.33 -4.20
N ARG A 152 -39.40 18.37 -3.48
CA ARG A 152 -39.78 18.52 -2.09
C ARG A 152 -38.57 18.77 -1.20
N LEU A 153 -37.51 17.96 -1.33
CA LEU A 153 -36.24 18.18 -0.64
C LEU A 153 -35.69 19.57 -0.92
N HIS A 154 -35.69 20.01 -2.18
CA HIS A 154 -35.23 21.35 -2.53
C HIS A 154 -36.07 22.47 -1.88
N THR A 155 -37.40 22.30 -1.78
CA THR A 155 -38.28 23.23 -1.05
C THR A 155 -37.92 23.25 0.44
N LEU A 156 -37.71 22.10 1.07
CA LEU A 156 -37.31 21.99 2.47
C LEU A 156 -35.93 22.62 2.72
N GLU A 157 -34.94 22.35 1.87
CA GLU A 157 -33.60 22.93 1.92
C GLU A 157 -33.64 24.47 1.86
N LYS A 158 -34.46 25.01 0.96
CA LYS A 158 -34.63 26.46 0.80
C LYS A 158 -35.36 27.09 1.99
N ALA A 159 -36.36 26.41 2.54
CA ALA A 159 -37.12 26.92 3.70
C ALA A 159 -36.28 26.91 4.98
N LEU A 160 -35.36 25.94 5.12
CA LEU A 160 -34.57 25.72 6.32
C LEU A 160 -33.14 26.27 6.24
N ASP A 161 -32.71 26.75 5.07
CA ASP A 161 -31.32 27.17 4.80
C ASP A 161 -30.32 26.06 5.23
N SER A 162 -30.55 24.86 4.69
CA SER A 162 -29.82 23.63 5.02
C SER A 162 -29.72 22.71 3.81
N THR A 163 -28.81 21.74 3.86
CA THR A 163 -28.63 20.70 2.82
C THR A 163 -28.82 19.32 3.40
N PHE A 164 -29.46 18.40 2.67
CA PHE A 164 -29.59 17.01 3.11
C PHE A 164 -28.52 16.12 2.46
N THR A 165 -27.83 15.31 3.27
CA THR A 165 -26.81 14.39 2.79
C THR A 165 -27.43 13.06 2.33
N SER A 166 -26.63 12.25 1.62
CA SER A 166 -27.01 10.88 1.24
C SER A 166 -27.27 9.95 2.44
N ASN A 167 -26.86 10.34 3.65
CA ASN A 167 -27.10 9.61 4.89
C ASN A 167 -28.38 10.07 5.61
N ASN A 168 -29.21 10.88 4.93
CA ASN A 168 -30.40 11.53 5.47
C ASN A 168 -30.08 12.46 6.65
N GLU A 169 -28.90 13.07 6.68
CA GLU A 169 -28.55 14.06 7.71
C GLU A 169 -28.78 15.46 7.16
N MET A 170 -29.35 16.35 7.96
CA MET A 170 -29.41 17.78 7.67
C MET A 170 -28.11 18.46 8.11
N GLU A 171 -27.46 19.15 7.17
CA GLU A 171 -26.26 19.95 7.35
C GLU A 171 -26.58 21.45 7.20
N PHE A 172 -26.11 22.28 8.13
CA PHE A 172 -26.31 23.73 8.06
C PHE A 172 -25.20 24.47 8.81
N TYR A 173 -24.95 25.72 8.42
CA TYR A 173 -23.99 26.57 9.13
C TYR A 173 -24.70 27.39 10.20
N HIS A 174 -24.12 27.42 11.40
CA HIS A 174 -24.58 28.29 12.48
C HIS A 174 -23.42 29.08 13.07
N ARG A 175 -23.69 30.33 13.47
CA ARG A 175 -22.68 31.21 14.06
C ARG A 175 -22.65 31.01 15.57
N PHE A 176 -21.53 30.54 16.08
CA PHE A 176 -21.29 30.38 17.51
C PHE A 176 -20.32 31.47 18.00
N THR A 177 -20.50 31.89 19.26
CA THR A 177 -19.60 32.82 19.94
C THR A 177 -18.65 32.04 20.84
N PHE A 178 -17.36 32.24 20.62
CA PHE A 178 -16.28 31.69 21.40
C PHE A 178 -15.86 32.73 22.44
N VAL A 179 -16.14 32.43 23.71
CA VAL A 179 -15.75 33.27 24.84
C VAL A 179 -14.46 32.72 25.45
N LEU A 180 -13.36 33.44 25.27
CA LEU A 180 -12.03 33.09 25.80
C LEU A 180 -11.61 34.10 26.87
N LYS A 181 -10.58 33.78 27.66
CA LYS A 181 -10.10 34.64 28.76
C LYS A 181 -9.83 36.10 28.36
N GLU A 182 -9.25 36.32 27.18
CA GLU A 182 -8.80 37.65 26.74
C GLU A 182 -9.59 38.21 25.55
N VAL A 183 -10.13 37.35 24.68
CA VAL A 183 -10.73 37.77 23.40
C VAL A 183 -11.92 36.90 23.03
N ASP A 184 -13.05 37.56 22.77
CA ASP A 184 -14.24 36.91 22.22
C ASP A 184 -14.27 37.04 20.70
N PHE A 185 -14.68 35.97 20.01
CA PHE A 185 -14.93 36.03 18.57
C PHE A 185 -16.09 35.13 18.17
N SER A 186 -16.65 35.37 16.99
CA SER A 186 -17.72 34.53 16.45
C SER A 186 -17.26 33.80 15.20
N LYS A 187 -17.69 32.55 15.04
CA LYS A 187 -17.31 31.69 13.91
C LYS A 187 -18.48 30.83 13.45
N LEU A 188 -18.55 30.61 12.14
CA LEU A 188 -19.52 29.70 11.53
C LEU A 188 -19.01 28.26 11.66
N LEU A 189 -19.82 27.39 12.25
CA LEU A 189 -19.54 25.96 12.33
C LEU A 189 -20.61 25.19 11.56
N LEU A 190 -20.20 24.09 10.92
CA LEU A 190 -21.09 23.14 10.29
C LEU A 190 -21.74 22.29 11.38
N CYS A 191 -23.06 22.35 11.46
CA CYS A 191 -23.87 21.49 12.31
C CYS A 191 -24.41 20.33 11.48
N LYS A 192 -24.31 19.11 12.02
CA LYS A 192 -24.89 17.91 11.42
C LYS A 192 -25.89 17.31 12.39
N THR A 193 -27.10 17.05 11.89
CA THR A 193 -28.14 16.35 12.66
C THR A 193 -27.91 14.84 12.64
N ALA A 194 -28.60 14.12 13.52
CA ALA A 194 -28.71 12.67 13.40
C ALA A 194 -29.48 12.28 12.13
N SER A 195 -29.31 11.05 11.66
CA SER A 195 -30.03 10.53 10.49
C SER A 195 -31.54 10.69 10.66
N LEU A 196 -32.16 11.38 9.70
CA LEU A 196 -33.58 11.69 9.68
C LEU A 196 -34.35 10.57 9.01
N ASP A 197 -35.53 10.28 9.55
CA ASP A 197 -36.46 9.32 8.97
C ASP A 197 -37.26 9.98 7.84
N MET A 198 -36.66 9.98 6.65
CA MET A 198 -37.23 10.60 5.45
C MET A 198 -38.45 9.84 4.90
N ASP A 199 -38.59 8.55 5.25
CA ASP A 199 -39.71 7.70 4.82
C ASP A 199 -40.99 8.15 5.54
N ASN A 200 -40.92 8.36 6.86
CA ASN A 200 -42.06 8.87 7.63
C ASN A 200 -42.40 10.34 7.32
N MET A 201 -41.43 11.14 6.88
CA MET A 201 -41.66 12.52 6.44
C MET A 201 -42.32 12.60 5.06
N SER A 202 -42.27 11.52 4.27
CA SER A 202 -42.83 11.49 2.91
C SER A 202 -44.37 11.56 2.87
N GLU A 203 -45.06 11.20 3.94
CA GLU A 203 -46.53 11.16 4.02
C GLU A 203 -47.16 12.39 4.71
N SER A 204 -46.35 13.25 5.33
CA SER A 204 -46.81 14.42 6.09
C SER A 204 -46.91 15.68 5.21
N ASP A 205 -47.70 16.67 5.66
CA ASP A 205 -47.75 17.99 5.02
C ASP A 205 -46.43 18.76 5.16
N ASP A 206 -46.07 19.55 4.15
CA ASP A 206 -44.78 20.23 4.08
C ASP A 206 -44.60 21.27 5.20
N GLU A 207 -45.66 21.97 5.62
CA GLU A 207 -45.56 22.94 6.72
C GLU A 207 -45.24 22.24 8.05
N GLN A 208 -45.84 21.08 8.29
CA GLN A 208 -45.58 20.29 9.49
C GLN A 208 -44.17 19.69 9.51
N VAL A 209 -43.68 19.26 8.35
CA VAL A 209 -42.31 18.74 8.22
C VAL A 209 -41.29 19.84 8.45
N ILE A 210 -41.51 21.04 7.90
CA ILE A 210 -40.65 22.21 8.12
C ILE A 210 -40.57 22.56 9.61
N GLU A 211 -41.70 22.56 10.32
CA GLU A 211 -41.71 22.90 11.74
C GLU A 211 -40.95 21.86 12.58
N LYS A 212 -41.14 20.56 12.31
CA LYS A 212 -40.37 19.50 12.97
C LYS A 212 -38.88 19.63 12.72
N LEU A 213 -38.48 19.88 11.46
CA LEU A 213 -37.08 20.04 11.10
C LEU A 213 -36.46 21.31 11.72
N ARG A 214 -37.25 22.39 11.89
CA ARG A 214 -36.82 23.59 12.61
C ARG A 214 -36.53 23.30 14.07
N VAL A 215 -37.38 22.52 14.75
CA VAL A 215 -37.13 22.07 16.13
C VAL A 215 -35.85 21.25 16.21
N ILE A 216 -35.66 20.26 15.32
CA ILE A 216 -34.43 19.45 15.28
C ILE A 216 -33.19 20.32 15.02
N LYS A 217 -33.31 21.33 14.14
CA LYS A 217 -32.25 22.31 13.87
C LYS A 217 -31.86 23.07 15.13
N GLU A 218 -32.85 23.57 15.88
CA GLU A 218 -32.65 24.30 17.13
C GLU A 218 -32.03 23.40 18.22
N GLU A 219 -32.54 22.19 18.40
CA GLU A 219 -31.98 21.20 19.33
C GLU A 219 -30.51 20.88 19.01
N THR A 220 -30.17 20.77 17.73
CA THR A 220 -28.79 20.51 17.28
C THR A 220 -27.88 21.70 17.57
N ILE A 221 -28.38 22.94 17.42
CA ILE A 221 -27.64 24.15 17.79
C ILE A 221 -27.41 24.19 19.30
N VAL A 222 -28.44 23.91 20.11
CA VAL A 222 -28.34 23.90 21.58
C VAL A 222 -27.31 22.88 22.03
N LYS A 223 -27.38 21.65 21.53
CA LYS A 223 -26.41 20.60 21.86
C LYS A 223 -24.98 21.01 21.49
N LYS A 224 -24.79 21.61 20.32
CA LYS A 224 -23.46 22.07 19.88
C LYS A 224 -22.96 23.24 20.73
N GLN A 225 -23.86 24.12 21.16
CA GLN A 225 -23.56 25.23 22.07
C GLN A 225 -23.16 24.70 23.45
N GLU A 226 -23.84 23.68 23.98
CA GLU A 226 -23.46 23.01 25.23
C GLU A 226 -22.07 22.38 25.12
N GLU A 227 -21.80 21.60 24.07
CA GLU A 227 -20.47 21.02 23.81
C GLU A 227 -19.37 22.10 23.75
N LEU A 228 -19.67 23.23 23.09
CA LEU A 228 -18.74 24.35 22.98
C LEU A 228 -18.52 25.03 24.34
N THR A 229 -19.59 25.28 25.09
CA THR A 229 -19.52 25.91 26.41
C THR A 229 -18.75 25.04 27.39
N ASP A 230 -18.97 23.73 27.40
CA ASP A 230 -18.22 22.78 28.23
C ASP A 230 -16.73 22.79 27.87
N PHE A 231 -16.40 22.74 26.57
CA PHE A 231 -15.03 22.81 26.08
C PHE A 231 -14.32 24.11 26.47
N LEU A 232 -14.97 25.26 26.28
CA LEU A 232 -14.41 26.56 26.62
C LEU A 232 -14.28 26.76 28.13
N THR A 233 -15.21 26.21 28.92
CA THR A 233 -15.15 26.27 30.38
C THR A 233 -13.93 25.51 30.89
N GLN A 234 -13.67 24.31 30.37
CA GLN A 234 -12.47 23.54 30.71
C GLN A 234 -11.17 24.27 30.33
N LEU A 235 -11.14 24.96 29.19
CA LEU A 235 -10.00 25.76 28.77
C LEU A 235 -9.81 27.04 29.61
N ASN A 236 -10.90 27.65 30.08
CA ASN A 236 -10.87 28.90 30.82
C ASN A 236 -10.57 28.69 32.32
N GLU A 237 -10.94 27.56 32.92
CA GLU A 237 -10.77 27.29 34.35
C GLU A 237 -9.31 27.08 34.78
N LYS A 238 -8.45 26.58 33.89
CA LYS A 238 -7.05 26.26 34.20
C LYS A 238 -6.11 26.81 33.13
N GLU A 239 -4.85 26.98 33.48
CA GLU A 239 -3.80 27.19 32.48
C GLU A 239 -3.57 25.87 31.73
N HIS A 240 -3.56 25.95 30.40
CA HIS A 240 -3.42 24.77 29.57
C HIS A 240 -1.96 24.28 29.60
N PRO A 241 -1.67 22.98 29.80
CA PRO A 241 -0.31 22.48 30.01
C PRO A 241 0.64 22.72 28.84
N TYR A 242 0.08 22.84 27.63
CA TYR A 242 0.85 22.86 26.37
C TYR A 242 0.68 24.12 25.54
N LEU A 243 -0.41 24.87 25.72
CA LEU A 243 -0.83 25.94 24.80
C LEU A 243 -0.99 27.22 25.59
N SER A 244 -0.46 28.31 25.07
CA SER A 244 -0.75 29.66 25.58
C SER A 244 -2.11 30.15 25.07
N ASP A 245 -2.68 31.15 25.75
CA ASP A 245 -4.00 31.70 25.39
C ASP A 245 -4.01 32.28 23.96
N ASP A 246 -2.90 32.87 23.48
CA ASP A 246 -2.75 33.33 22.09
C ASP A 246 -2.68 32.17 21.08
N GLU A 247 -1.98 31.08 21.41
CA GLU A 247 -1.92 29.87 20.57
C GLU A 247 -3.32 29.22 20.47
N VAL A 248 -4.06 29.15 21.58
CA VAL A 248 -5.45 28.68 21.62
C VAL A 248 -6.33 29.54 20.71
N PHE A 249 -6.26 30.87 20.85
CA PHE A 249 -7.04 31.79 20.03
C PHE A 249 -6.74 31.63 18.53
N LYS A 250 -5.45 31.59 18.15
CA LYS A 250 -5.04 31.42 16.75
C LYS A 250 -5.53 30.11 16.15
N SER A 251 -5.43 29.00 16.89
CA SER A 251 -5.88 27.69 16.43
C SER A 251 -7.40 27.60 16.31
N LEU A 252 -8.18 28.09 17.28
CA LEU A 252 -9.64 28.08 17.18
C LEU A 252 -10.13 29.00 16.05
N LYS A 253 -9.45 30.13 15.84
CA LYS A 253 -9.75 31.05 14.74
C LYS A 253 -9.46 30.44 13.36
N SER A 254 -8.43 29.61 13.21
CA SER A 254 -8.08 28.93 11.95
C SER A 254 -8.78 27.58 11.74
N MET A 255 -9.46 27.03 12.75
CA MET A 255 -10.18 25.75 12.69
C MET A 255 -11.09 25.61 11.44
N PRO A 256 -11.10 24.47 10.75
CA PRO A 256 -12.11 24.18 9.72
C PRO A 256 -13.53 24.23 10.29
N THR A 257 -14.52 24.57 9.47
CA THR A 257 -15.91 24.71 9.91
C THR A 257 -16.56 23.38 10.30
N ASP A 258 -16.05 22.27 9.76
CA ASP A 258 -16.52 20.89 9.93
C ASP A 258 -15.69 20.08 10.93
N SER A 259 -14.61 20.64 11.47
CA SER A 259 -13.74 19.95 12.42
C SER A 259 -14.39 19.81 13.79
N ALA A 260 -14.16 18.68 14.45
CA ALA A 260 -14.42 18.54 15.89
C ALA A 260 -13.52 19.49 16.71
N LEU A 261 -14.02 20.01 17.82
CA LEU A 261 -13.32 20.97 18.68
C LEU A 261 -11.96 20.45 19.17
N LEU A 262 -11.92 19.19 19.63
CA LEU A 262 -10.69 18.53 20.09
C LEU A 262 -9.72 18.16 18.95
N HIS A 263 -10.16 18.21 17.69
CA HIS A 263 -9.32 17.92 16.53
C HIS A 263 -8.86 19.20 15.84
N THR A 264 -9.10 20.36 16.47
CA THR A 264 -8.70 21.67 15.94
C THR A 264 -7.21 21.65 15.58
N PRO A 265 -6.84 22.01 14.34
CA PRO A 265 -5.45 22.01 13.93
C PRO A 265 -4.57 22.92 14.79
N ILE A 266 -3.41 22.39 15.16
CA ILE A 266 -2.35 23.11 15.87
C ILE A 266 -1.20 23.30 14.88
N SER A 267 -0.61 24.49 14.85
CA SER A 267 0.50 24.77 13.94
C SER A 267 1.73 23.94 14.30
N LEU A 268 2.49 23.53 13.27
CA LEU A 268 3.68 22.69 13.44
C LEU A 268 4.69 23.29 14.43
N ASN A 269 4.93 24.61 14.36
CA ASN A 269 5.84 25.30 15.27
C ASN A 269 5.45 25.14 16.75
N VAL A 270 4.14 25.12 17.06
CA VAL A 270 3.66 24.92 18.43
C VAL A 270 3.84 23.47 18.85
N VAL A 271 3.54 22.53 17.95
CA VAL A 271 3.79 21.09 18.20
C VAL A 271 5.27 20.82 18.44
N GLU A 272 6.17 21.39 17.62
CA GLU A 272 7.61 21.31 17.79
C GLU A 272 8.06 21.85 19.16
N LYS A 273 7.55 23.01 19.57
CA LYS A 273 7.84 23.60 20.89
C LYS A 273 7.39 22.68 22.03
N ILE A 274 6.19 22.10 21.93
CA ILE A 274 5.67 21.14 22.93
C ILE A 274 6.58 19.92 23.02
N LEU A 275 6.96 19.34 21.88
CA LEU A 275 7.80 18.14 21.83
C LEU A 275 9.24 18.42 22.29
N THR A 276 9.79 19.59 21.97
CA THR A 276 11.13 20.03 22.41
C THR A 276 11.21 20.11 23.94
N ASN A 277 10.13 20.51 24.60
CA ASN A 277 10.06 20.51 26.07
C ASN A 277 10.12 19.09 26.67
N ILE A 278 9.73 18.06 25.92
CA ILE A 278 9.84 16.65 26.33
C ILE A 278 11.26 16.13 26.05
N SER A 279 11.81 16.40 24.86
CA SER A 279 13.20 16.12 24.51
C SER A 279 13.69 17.07 23.41
N ASP A 280 14.82 17.69 23.65
CA ASP A 280 15.58 18.54 22.72
C ASP A 280 16.12 17.80 21.48
N LYS A 281 16.08 16.47 21.49
CA LYS A 281 16.57 15.58 20.43
C LYS A 281 15.46 15.06 19.51
N TYR A 282 14.25 15.61 19.61
CA TYR A 282 13.16 15.22 18.72
C TYR A 282 13.20 16.04 17.43
N GLU A 283 13.24 15.35 16.30
CA GLU A 283 13.00 15.94 14.99
C GLU A 283 11.54 15.66 14.61
N VAL A 284 10.81 16.72 14.23
CA VAL A 284 9.37 16.63 13.95
C VAL A 284 9.14 16.91 12.47
N PHE A 285 8.38 16.04 11.82
CA PHE A 285 8.03 16.16 10.41
C PHE A 285 6.52 16.10 10.25
N GLU A 286 5.98 16.95 9.39
CA GLU A 286 4.56 16.99 9.07
C GLU A 286 4.29 16.33 7.72
N SER A 287 3.31 15.43 7.69
CA SER A 287 2.71 14.89 6.47
C SER A 287 1.29 15.44 6.30
N THR A 288 0.52 14.95 5.31
CA THR A 288 -0.87 15.39 5.11
C THR A 288 -1.72 15.15 6.35
N ASP A 289 -1.67 13.92 6.86
CA ASP A 289 -2.56 13.45 7.94
C ASP A 289 -1.81 13.05 9.21
N HIS A 290 -0.48 13.05 9.17
CA HIS A 290 0.36 12.53 10.24
C HIS A 290 1.41 13.54 10.70
N ILE A 291 1.82 13.39 11.96
CA ILE A 291 3.00 14.02 12.56
C ILE A 291 3.97 12.89 12.92
N ILE A 292 5.16 12.94 12.32
CA ILE A 292 6.22 11.96 12.50
C ILE A 292 7.27 12.57 13.44
N ILE A 293 7.66 11.82 14.45
CA ILE A 293 8.63 12.25 15.45
C ILE A 293 9.80 11.26 15.39
N GLU A 294 10.99 11.76 15.09
CA GLU A 294 12.22 10.99 15.05
C GLU A 294 13.14 11.34 16.23
N LYS A 295 13.89 10.35 16.70
CA LYS A 295 14.93 10.51 17.72
C LYS A 295 16.16 9.68 17.37
N GLU A 296 17.32 10.33 17.38
CA GLU A 296 18.59 9.64 17.28
C GLU A 296 18.84 8.80 18.54
N LYS A 297 19.24 7.55 18.30
CA LYS A 297 19.60 6.55 19.29
C LYS A 297 20.94 5.93 18.90
N ASN A 298 21.57 5.28 19.87
CA ASN A 298 22.80 4.56 19.64
C ASN A 298 22.78 3.17 20.27
N HIS A 299 23.62 2.28 19.73
CA HIS A 299 23.80 0.93 20.22
C HIS A 299 25.24 0.49 20.04
N ASP A 300 25.83 -0.12 21.06
CA ASP A 300 27.14 -0.73 20.99
C ASP A 300 27.05 -2.13 20.36
N LEU A 301 27.66 -2.31 19.20
CA LEU A 301 27.89 -3.59 18.55
C LEU A 301 29.37 -3.97 18.66
N PHE A 302 29.69 -4.85 19.60
CA PHE A 302 31.04 -5.40 19.82
C PHE A 302 32.16 -4.35 19.97
N GLY A 303 31.88 -3.27 20.70
CA GLY A 303 32.80 -2.13 20.92
C GLY A 303 32.69 -1.02 19.87
N THR A 304 31.78 -1.15 18.90
CA THR A 304 31.54 -0.14 17.86
C THR A 304 30.17 0.50 18.04
N ILE A 305 30.15 1.81 18.26
CA ILE A 305 28.90 2.56 18.47
C ILE A 305 28.21 2.80 17.12
N LEU A 306 26.99 2.30 17.00
CA LEU A 306 26.09 2.47 15.86
C LEU A 306 25.09 3.58 16.18
N TYR A 307 24.98 4.58 15.31
CA TYR A 307 23.97 5.65 15.40
C TYR A 307 22.84 5.38 14.41
N TYR A 308 21.59 5.55 14.85
CA TYR A 308 20.39 5.32 14.04
C TYR A 308 19.21 6.15 14.55
N ASN A 309 18.23 6.37 13.68
CA ASN A 309 16.99 7.06 14.01
C ASN A 309 15.89 6.05 14.34
N THR A 310 15.15 6.34 15.40
CA THR A 310 13.87 5.69 15.71
C THR A 310 12.76 6.69 15.49
N SER A 311 11.69 6.28 14.81
CA SER A 311 10.57 7.15 14.48
C SER A 311 9.22 6.57 14.90
N VAL A 312 8.31 7.46 15.28
CA VAL A 312 6.90 7.16 15.57
C VAL A 312 6.03 8.11 14.74
N SER A 313 4.87 7.64 14.30
CA SER A 313 3.93 8.41 13.49
C SER A 313 2.58 8.44 14.17
N TYR A 314 2.03 9.64 14.34
CA TYR A 314 0.70 9.86 14.92
C TYR A 314 -0.23 10.51 13.91
N GLU A 315 -1.47 10.05 13.86
CA GLU A 315 -2.52 10.76 13.14
C GLU A 315 -2.77 12.13 13.80
N LYS A 316 -2.89 13.19 12.99
CA LYS A 316 -3.14 14.56 13.46
C LYS A 316 -4.34 14.67 14.41
N PRO A 317 -5.53 14.09 14.09
CA PRO A 317 -6.67 14.15 15.00
C PRO A 317 -6.38 13.55 16.38
N TYR A 318 -5.64 12.44 16.43
CA TYR A 318 -5.28 11.80 17.70
C TYR A 318 -4.33 12.67 18.52
N LEU A 319 -3.27 13.18 17.90
CA LEU A 319 -2.29 14.00 18.61
C LEU A 319 -2.91 15.33 19.08
N PHE A 320 -3.71 15.99 18.24
CA PHE A 320 -4.42 17.21 18.63
C PHE A 320 -5.41 16.97 19.77
N ASN A 321 -6.14 15.85 19.76
CA ASN A 321 -7.06 15.49 20.84
C ASN A 321 -6.34 15.39 22.19
N LEU A 322 -5.17 14.74 22.22
CA LEU A 322 -4.35 14.66 23.44
C LEU A 322 -3.87 16.03 23.90
N ILE A 323 -3.37 16.85 22.95
CA ILE A 323 -2.89 18.20 23.27
C ILE A 323 -4.03 19.04 23.83
N TRP A 324 -5.18 19.13 23.16
CA TRP A 324 -6.34 19.92 23.60
C TRP A 324 -6.94 19.47 24.93
N LYS A 325 -6.80 18.19 25.29
CA LYS A 325 -7.19 17.68 26.61
C LYS A 325 -6.17 17.98 27.71
N GLY A 326 -4.98 18.47 27.37
CA GLY A 326 -3.86 18.57 28.30
C GLY A 326 -3.37 17.21 28.82
N ALA A 327 -3.59 16.13 28.05
CA ALA A 327 -3.19 14.78 28.42
C ALA A 327 -1.69 14.54 28.15
N GLU A 328 -1.06 13.71 28.97
CA GLU A 328 0.35 13.36 28.78
C GLU A 328 0.58 12.69 27.41
N LEU A 329 1.56 13.20 26.66
CA LEU A 329 1.88 12.69 25.32
C LEU A 329 2.67 11.39 25.41
N PRO A 330 2.22 10.28 24.77
CA PRO A 330 2.85 8.97 24.88
C PRO A 330 4.16 8.83 24.09
N VAL A 331 4.64 9.92 23.46
CA VAL A 331 5.77 9.95 22.52
C VAL A 331 7.03 9.31 23.09
N LYS A 332 7.35 9.60 24.35
CA LYS A 332 8.56 9.07 25.01
C LYS A 332 8.49 7.54 25.17
N GLU A 333 7.34 7.04 25.62
CA GLU A 333 7.12 5.61 25.84
C GLU A 333 7.08 4.86 24.51
N ASP A 334 6.35 5.38 23.54
CA ASP A 334 6.23 4.78 22.22
C ASP A 334 7.58 4.70 21.49
N ILE A 335 8.39 5.77 21.51
CA ILE A 335 9.74 5.76 20.91
C ILE A 335 10.63 4.72 21.60
N ASN A 336 10.56 4.60 22.93
CA ASN A 336 11.37 3.62 23.64
C ASN A 336 10.90 2.18 23.32
N ARG A 337 9.59 1.93 23.28
CA ARG A 337 9.04 0.63 22.89
C ARG A 337 9.49 0.23 21.48
N VAL A 338 9.35 1.12 20.50
CA VAL A 338 9.79 0.86 19.12
C VAL A 338 11.30 0.62 19.07
N ASN A 339 12.09 1.39 19.81
CA ASN A 339 13.54 1.19 19.90
C ASN A 339 13.92 -0.17 20.49
N ASP A 340 13.23 -0.60 21.56
CA ASP A 340 13.49 -1.88 22.22
C ASP A 340 13.12 -3.06 21.32
N ASP A 341 12.01 -2.96 20.60
CA ASP A 341 11.60 -3.95 19.58
C ASP A 341 12.64 -4.02 18.44
N LEU A 342 13.09 -2.87 17.94
CA LEU A 342 14.14 -2.81 16.91
C LEU A 342 15.44 -3.46 17.39
N LEU A 343 15.86 -3.18 18.63
CA LEU A 343 17.06 -3.78 19.22
C LEU A 343 16.90 -5.28 19.42
N ALA A 344 15.73 -5.76 19.85
CA ALA A 344 15.46 -7.18 20.02
C ALA A 344 15.56 -7.91 18.66
N HIS A 345 14.91 -7.40 17.63
CA HIS A 345 15.00 -7.95 16.28
C HIS A 345 16.43 -7.90 15.71
N PHE A 346 17.14 -6.81 15.96
CA PHE A 346 18.52 -6.67 15.51
C PHE A 346 19.45 -7.67 16.19
N ARG A 347 19.34 -7.86 17.52
CA ARG A 347 20.14 -8.84 18.27
C ARG A 347 19.93 -10.25 17.76
N VAL A 348 18.68 -10.70 17.62
CA VAL A 348 18.35 -12.01 17.07
C VAL A 348 19.01 -12.21 15.70
N ALA A 349 18.92 -11.21 14.83
CA ALA A 349 19.49 -11.31 13.50
C ALA A 349 21.04 -11.36 13.48
N ILE A 350 21.70 -10.72 14.44
CA ILE A 350 23.15 -10.80 14.63
C ILE A 350 23.56 -12.15 15.21
N ASP A 351 22.82 -12.63 16.22
CA ASP A 351 23.06 -13.93 16.85
C ASP A 351 22.91 -15.07 15.82
N ASP A 352 21.89 -15.01 14.97
CA ASP A 352 21.68 -15.96 13.86
C ASP A 352 22.88 -16.01 12.90
N VAL A 353 23.54 -14.88 12.66
CA VAL A 353 24.72 -14.81 11.77
C VAL A 353 25.95 -15.38 12.48
N LEU A 354 26.13 -15.05 13.76
CA LEU A 354 27.22 -15.58 14.56
C LEU A 354 27.10 -17.09 14.72
N GLU A 355 25.90 -17.62 14.90
CA GLU A 355 25.65 -19.06 14.95
C GLU A 355 26.04 -19.74 13.63
N ASP A 356 25.61 -19.19 12.48
CA ASP A 356 25.99 -19.71 11.17
C ASP A 356 27.51 -19.65 10.95
N MET A 357 28.18 -18.56 11.35
CA MET A 357 29.63 -18.45 11.26
C MET A 357 30.33 -19.49 12.15
N ARG A 358 29.85 -19.70 13.38
CA ARG A 358 30.39 -20.73 14.31
C ARG A 358 30.22 -22.13 13.72
N ASN A 359 29.07 -22.42 13.10
CA ASN A 359 28.79 -23.70 12.45
C ASN A 359 29.73 -23.94 11.25
N GLU A 360 29.96 -22.92 10.42
CA GLU A 360 30.91 -23.01 9.29
C GLU A 360 32.36 -23.20 9.75
N SER A 361 32.72 -22.66 10.91
CA SER A 361 34.06 -22.75 11.49
C SER A 361 34.21 -23.76 12.62
N GLU A 362 33.27 -24.70 12.84
CA GLU A 362 33.25 -25.60 14.01
C GLU A 362 34.57 -26.36 14.21
N LYS A 363 35.23 -26.73 13.10
CA LYS A 363 36.49 -27.47 13.13
C LYS A 363 37.71 -26.57 13.35
N LEU A 364 37.58 -25.26 13.19
CA LEU A 364 38.66 -24.30 13.29
C LEU A 364 38.62 -23.61 14.66
N ASP A 365 39.79 -23.39 15.25
CA ASP A 365 39.92 -22.58 16.47
C ASP A 365 39.98 -21.09 16.08
N ILE A 366 38.81 -20.51 15.76
CA ILE A 366 38.67 -19.09 15.42
C ILE A 366 38.28 -18.30 16.67
N PRO A 367 39.06 -17.29 17.09
CA PRO A 367 38.70 -16.43 18.20
C PRO A 367 37.37 -15.70 17.96
N GLU A 368 36.54 -15.59 18.99
CA GLU A 368 35.24 -14.91 18.92
C GLU A 368 35.37 -13.44 18.49
N LYS A 369 36.46 -12.78 18.88
CA LYS A 369 36.80 -11.42 18.42
C LYS A 369 36.84 -11.31 16.89
N THR A 370 37.36 -12.33 16.20
CA THR A 370 37.43 -12.34 14.73
C THR A 370 36.03 -12.42 14.12
N LEU A 371 35.11 -13.19 14.73
CA LEU A 371 33.71 -13.24 14.28
C LEU A 371 33.04 -11.87 14.42
N HIS A 372 33.22 -11.23 15.58
CA HIS A 372 32.69 -9.89 15.84
C HIS A 372 33.22 -8.84 14.85
N GLU A 373 34.53 -8.84 14.57
CA GLU A 373 35.15 -7.94 13.60
C GLU A 373 34.54 -8.09 12.19
N PHE A 374 34.27 -9.33 11.76
CA PHE A 374 33.60 -9.59 10.49
C PHE A 374 32.19 -8.99 10.49
N VAL A 375 31.38 -9.25 11.52
CA VAL A 375 30.02 -8.70 11.61
C VAL A 375 30.04 -7.18 11.57
N VAL A 376 30.83 -6.53 12.44
CA VAL A 376 30.95 -5.06 12.51
C VAL A 376 31.33 -4.47 11.16
N ARG A 377 32.34 -5.04 10.48
CA ARG A 377 32.86 -4.55 9.20
C ARG A 377 31.78 -4.42 8.12
N PHE A 378 30.77 -5.28 8.14
CA PHE A 378 29.68 -5.24 7.15
C PHE A 378 28.44 -4.51 7.64
N VAL A 379 28.18 -4.52 8.95
CA VAL A 379 26.97 -3.97 9.56
C VAL A 379 27.09 -2.47 9.81
N GLU A 380 28.21 -2.01 10.36
CA GLU A 380 28.42 -0.61 10.72
C GLU A 380 28.27 0.34 9.52
N PRO A 381 28.89 0.07 8.35
CA PRO A 381 28.77 0.99 7.20
C PRO A 381 27.35 1.06 6.66
N GLN A 382 26.58 -0.01 6.78
CA GLN A 382 25.20 -0.07 6.30
C GLN A 382 24.25 0.73 7.18
N ILE A 383 24.44 0.65 8.50
CA ILE A 383 23.65 1.41 9.46
C ILE A 383 24.00 2.89 9.33
N ARG A 384 25.29 3.23 9.27
CA ARG A 384 25.74 4.61 9.04
C ARG A 384 25.18 5.22 7.75
N ALA A 385 25.07 4.43 6.69
CA ALA A 385 24.54 4.92 5.41
C ALA A 385 23.02 5.07 5.39
N SER A 386 22.29 4.27 6.18
CA SER A 386 20.82 4.26 6.16
C SER A 386 20.18 4.97 7.34
N ASN A 387 20.93 5.25 8.40
CA ASN A 387 20.45 5.70 9.71
C ASN A 387 19.33 4.82 10.28
N THR A 388 19.25 3.55 9.88
CA THR A 388 18.23 2.61 10.37
C THR A 388 18.88 1.37 10.97
N LEU A 389 18.43 0.96 12.15
CA LEU A 389 18.86 -0.28 12.78
C LEU A 389 18.15 -1.49 12.16
N LYS A 390 18.46 -1.77 10.89
CA LYS A 390 17.87 -2.88 10.14
C LYS A 390 18.94 -3.80 9.59
N PHE A 391 18.94 -5.04 10.05
CA PHE A 391 19.77 -6.09 9.50
C PHE A 391 19.02 -6.86 8.41
N LYS A 392 19.50 -6.79 7.17
CA LYS A 392 18.85 -7.44 6.02
C LYS A 392 19.48 -8.79 5.73
N GLU A 393 18.67 -9.70 5.19
CA GLU A 393 19.11 -11.02 4.72
C GLU A 393 20.26 -10.95 3.69
N LYS A 394 20.28 -9.90 2.85
CA LYS A 394 21.39 -9.66 1.92
C LYS A 394 22.72 -9.42 2.65
N SER A 395 22.66 -8.78 3.81
CA SER A 395 23.83 -8.48 4.65
C SER A 395 24.35 -9.75 5.31
N LYS A 396 23.46 -10.59 5.84
CA LYS A 396 23.78 -11.95 6.32
C LYS A 396 24.56 -12.74 5.27
N ARG A 397 24.00 -12.88 4.07
CA ARG A 397 24.66 -13.62 2.97
C ARG A 397 26.02 -13.07 2.59
N ARG A 398 26.18 -11.74 2.62
CA ARG A 398 27.47 -11.09 2.32
C ARG A 398 28.50 -11.39 3.40
N ILE A 399 28.11 -11.34 4.67
CA ILE A 399 28.98 -11.67 5.80
C ILE A 399 29.44 -13.13 5.68
N LEU A 400 28.49 -14.06 5.55
CA LEU A 400 28.78 -15.49 5.42
C LEU A 400 29.64 -15.80 4.20
N PHE A 401 29.38 -15.19 3.05
CA PHE A 401 30.22 -15.36 1.87
C PHE A 401 31.69 -14.95 2.11
N HIS A 402 31.92 -13.76 2.67
CA HIS A 402 33.28 -13.28 2.93
C HIS A 402 33.96 -14.04 4.06
N PHE A 403 33.20 -14.50 5.05
CA PHE A 403 33.70 -15.35 6.11
C PHE A 403 34.08 -16.74 5.58
N GLY A 404 33.23 -17.34 4.76
CA GLY A 404 33.49 -18.59 4.04
C GLY A 404 34.79 -18.55 3.23
N GLU A 405 35.02 -17.47 2.48
CA GLU A 405 36.28 -17.27 1.73
C GLU A 405 37.50 -17.12 2.66
N TYR A 406 37.33 -16.54 3.84
CA TYR A 406 38.39 -16.43 4.85
C TYR A 406 38.74 -17.79 5.48
N ILE A 407 37.75 -18.61 5.82
CA ILE A 407 37.97 -19.91 6.48
C ILE A 407 38.39 -21.02 5.51
N LYS A 408 38.05 -20.91 4.22
CA LYS A 408 38.37 -21.90 3.19
C LYS A 408 39.84 -22.36 3.18
N PRO A 409 40.86 -21.46 3.13
CA PRO A 409 42.25 -21.89 3.19
C PRO A 409 42.63 -22.55 4.53
N LEU A 410 42.00 -22.12 5.63
CA LEU A 410 42.23 -22.71 6.96
C LEU A 410 41.67 -24.13 7.04
N LEU A 411 40.46 -24.34 6.53
CA LEU A 411 39.85 -25.67 6.40
C LEU A 411 40.67 -26.59 5.49
N GLU A 412 41.21 -26.08 4.38
CA GLU A 412 42.09 -26.86 3.50
C GLU A 412 43.38 -27.28 4.21
N LYS A 413 43.98 -26.37 4.98
CA LYS A 413 45.18 -26.67 5.79
C LYS A 413 44.88 -27.74 6.83
N GLN A 414 43.80 -27.59 7.59
CA GLN A 414 43.37 -28.55 8.59
C GLN A 414 43.09 -29.93 7.97
N LYS A 415 42.36 -29.99 6.85
CA LYS A 415 42.11 -31.25 6.13
C LYS A 415 43.40 -31.93 5.70
N ARG A 416 44.40 -31.17 5.22
CA ARG A 416 45.72 -31.70 4.88
C ARG A 416 46.43 -32.26 6.10
N GLU A 417 46.42 -31.54 7.23
CA GLU A 417 47.00 -32.00 8.49
C GLU A 417 46.32 -33.27 9.02
N GLU A 418 44.98 -33.36 8.94
CA GLU A 418 44.24 -34.57 9.29
C GLU A 418 44.56 -35.76 8.37
N LEU A 419 44.64 -35.52 7.05
CA LEU A 419 45.02 -36.56 6.08
C LEU A 419 46.45 -37.03 6.34
N LEU A 420 47.38 -36.12 6.61
CA LEU A 420 48.76 -36.46 6.98
C LEU A 420 48.78 -37.26 8.28
N ALA A 421 48.06 -36.82 9.32
CA ALA A 421 47.97 -37.54 10.60
C ALA A 421 47.38 -38.95 10.44
N LYS A 422 46.37 -39.12 9.59
CA LYS A 422 45.81 -40.44 9.23
C LYS A 422 46.80 -41.29 8.44
N THR A 423 47.49 -40.72 7.47
CA THR A 423 48.45 -41.42 6.59
C THR A 423 49.71 -41.84 7.35
N ILE A 424 50.21 -41.02 8.27
CA ILE A 424 51.40 -41.31 9.09
C ILE A 424 51.18 -42.48 10.05
N ARG A 425 49.93 -42.76 10.46
CA ARG A 425 49.60 -43.92 11.30
C ARG A 425 49.62 -45.25 10.52
N ASP A 426 49.67 -45.21 9.19
CA ASP A 426 49.63 -46.39 8.33
C ASP A 426 50.99 -46.75 7.71
N PHE A 427 52.08 -46.50 8.46
CA PHE A 427 53.47 -46.82 8.08
C PHE A 427 53.69 -48.28 7.64
N LYS A 428 52.81 -49.20 8.07
CA LYS A 428 52.84 -50.61 7.68
C LYS A 428 52.47 -50.82 6.20
N ASN A 429 51.59 -49.98 5.65
CA ASN A 429 51.03 -50.10 4.30
C ASN A 429 51.80 -49.31 3.24
N LEU A 430 52.79 -48.51 3.65
CA LEU A 430 53.62 -47.71 2.74
C LEU A 430 54.59 -48.54 1.88
N PHE A 431 54.90 -49.79 2.26
CA PHE A 431 55.82 -50.68 1.52
C PHE A 431 55.32 -52.15 1.46
N PRO A 432 54.17 -52.42 0.81
CA PRO A 432 53.54 -53.74 0.82
C PRO A 432 54.42 -54.82 0.19
N LEU A 433 55.05 -54.52 -0.96
CA LEU A 433 55.96 -55.44 -1.65
C LEU A 433 57.18 -55.80 -0.80
N ALA A 434 57.74 -54.81 -0.09
CA ALA A 434 58.83 -55.06 0.84
C ALA A 434 58.33 -55.93 1.99
N ARG A 435 57.12 -55.74 2.51
CA ARG A 435 56.56 -56.48 3.65
C ARG A 435 56.14 -57.92 3.31
N GLU A 436 55.82 -58.22 2.06
CA GLU A 436 55.55 -59.60 1.59
C GLU A 436 56.77 -60.51 1.69
N LEU A 437 57.98 -59.95 1.61
CA LEU A 437 59.22 -60.70 1.84
C LEU A 437 59.28 -61.16 3.31
N LYS A 438 59.13 -62.47 3.53
CA LYS A 438 59.28 -63.13 4.84
C LYS A 438 60.73 -63.07 5.33
N ARG A 439 61.14 -61.91 5.85
CA ARG A 439 62.49 -61.72 6.41
C ARG A 439 62.59 -62.40 7.77
N LYS A 440 63.65 -63.19 7.94
CA LYS A 440 64.10 -63.65 9.25
C LYS A 440 64.96 -62.53 9.85
N ILE A 441 64.48 -61.90 10.93
CA ILE A 441 65.24 -60.90 11.68
C ILE A 441 65.88 -61.62 12.85
N VAL A 442 67.22 -61.67 12.88
CA VAL A 442 67.99 -62.18 14.02
C VAL A 442 68.42 -60.98 14.85
N PHE A 443 67.91 -60.88 16.06
CA PHE A 443 68.19 -59.75 16.95
C PHE A 443 69.06 -60.21 18.12
N HIS A 444 70.30 -59.73 18.17
CA HIS A 444 71.26 -60.08 19.21
C HIS A 444 71.12 -59.12 20.39
N VAL A 445 70.47 -59.56 21.47
CA VAL A 445 70.24 -58.75 22.68
C VAL A 445 70.99 -59.29 23.88
N GLY A 446 71.57 -58.40 24.67
CA GLY A 446 71.95 -58.65 26.06
C GLY A 446 73.03 -57.70 26.56
N PRO A 447 73.70 -58.00 27.68
CA PRO A 447 74.54 -57.04 28.39
C PRO A 447 75.73 -56.58 27.56
N THR A 448 76.14 -55.32 27.77
CA THR A 448 77.29 -54.68 27.13
C THR A 448 78.57 -55.51 27.33
N ASN A 449 79.45 -55.57 26.33
CA ASN A 449 80.71 -56.36 26.32
C ASN A 449 80.59 -57.89 26.32
N SER A 450 79.42 -58.45 26.02
CA SER A 450 79.21 -59.91 25.98
C SER A 450 79.58 -60.59 24.64
N GLY A 451 80.35 -59.91 23.78
CA GLY A 451 80.79 -60.45 22.48
C GLY A 451 79.71 -60.59 21.40
N LYS A 452 78.46 -60.20 21.69
CA LYS A 452 77.32 -60.36 20.75
C LYS A 452 77.44 -59.56 19.47
N THR A 453 78.00 -58.35 19.53
CA THR A 453 78.30 -57.54 18.34
C THR A 453 79.29 -58.26 17.43
N TYR A 454 80.33 -58.86 18.01
CA TYR A 454 81.33 -59.61 17.27
C TYR A 454 80.75 -60.88 16.63
N ALA A 455 79.91 -61.61 17.37
CA ALA A 455 79.21 -62.78 16.84
C ALA A 455 78.27 -62.41 15.68
N ALA A 456 77.50 -61.34 15.82
CA ALA A 456 76.62 -60.84 14.76
C ALA A 456 77.39 -60.42 13.50
N LEU A 457 78.55 -59.77 13.66
CA LEU A 457 79.41 -59.37 12.54
C LEU A 457 80.05 -60.58 11.82
N LYS A 458 80.48 -61.61 12.55
CA LYS A 458 80.96 -62.86 11.93
C LYS A 458 79.88 -63.59 11.14
N GLU A 459 78.66 -63.60 11.65
CA GLU A 459 77.53 -64.23 10.97
C GLU A 459 77.13 -63.44 9.71
N LEU A 460 77.28 -62.10 9.75
CA LEU A 460 77.13 -61.24 8.58
C LEU A 460 78.24 -61.46 7.53
N GLU A 461 79.50 -61.56 7.96
CA GLU A 461 80.66 -61.86 7.08
C GLU A 461 80.52 -63.19 6.35
N ALA A 462 79.89 -64.19 6.99
CA ALA A 462 79.63 -65.49 6.39
C ALA A 462 78.40 -65.52 5.47
N ALA A 463 77.63 -64.42 5.37
CA ALA A 463 76.43 -64.38 4.56
C ALA A 463 76.77 -64.26 3.06
N THR A 464 76.00 -64.93 2.22
CA THR A 464 76.19 -64.96 0.76
C THR A 464 75.91 -63.63 0.04
N THR A 465 75.19 -62.71 0.70
CA THR A 465 74.85 -61.39 0.16
C THR A 465 74.72 -60.37 1.29
N GLY A 466 75.22 -59.14 1.10
CA GLY A 466 75.00 -58.03 2.03
C GLY A 466 76.08 -57.81 3.10
N TYR A 467 77.26 -58.41 2.94
CA TYR A 467 78.49 -57.99 3.63
C TYR A 467 79.26 -56.96 2.78
#